data_AF-A0A972J9T4-F1
#
_entry.id   AF-A0A972J9T4-F1
#
_cell.length_a   1.000
_cell.length_b   1.000
_cell.length_c   1.000
_cell.angle_alpha   90.00
_cell.angle_beta   90.00
_cell.angle_gamma   90.00
#
_symmetry.space_group_name_H-M   'P 1'
#
loop_
_entity.id
_entity.type
_entity.pdbx_description
1 polymer ?
#
loop_
_entity_poly.entity_id
_entity_poly.type
_entity_poly.pdbx_seq_one_letter_code
_entity_poly.pdbx_strand_id
1 'polypeptide(L)'
;VLVGATIVGSMATVWHGQVNPPRPGRLREWRYGEGEGEVALAKGAEMGRFLLGSTVVMLFPRDALAFEPAWAPGGAVRMGEPMGFKP
;
A
#
# COMPACT_ATOMS: atom_id res chain seq x y z
N VAL A 1 2.12 -7.56 -5.65
CA VAL A 1 2.51 -6.46 -6.57
C VAL A 1 2.27 -5.15 -5.86
N LEU A 2 3.28 -4.28 -5.77
CA LEU A 2 3.17 -2.94 -5.18
C LEU A 2 3.25 -1.92 -6.32
N VAL A 3 2.22 -1.09 -6.48
CA VAL A 3 2.17 -0.04 -7.53
C VAL A 3 2.14 1.31 -6.84
N GLY A 4 3.12 2.17 -7.14
CA GLY A 4 3.15 3.53 -6.61
C GLY A 4 2.15 4.44 -7.32
N ALA A 5 1.75 5.52 -6.64
CA ALA A 5 0.91 6.58 -7.20
C ALA A 5 1.68 7.90 -7.30
N THR A 6 1.08 8.93 -7.92
CA THR A 6 1.54 10.32 -7.78
C THR A 6 1.74 10.60 -6.29
N ILE A 7 2.87 11.22 -5.93
CA ILE A 7 3.37 11.46 -4.56
C ILE A 7 3.64 10.23 -3.65
N VAL A 8 3.06 9.06 -3.94
CA VAL A 8 3.25 7.78 -3.22
C VAL A 8 4.08 6.80 -4.04
N GLY A 9 5.25 7.27 -4.48
CA GLY A 9 6.13 6.50 -5.36
C GLY A 9 7.22 5.72 -4.62
N SER A 10 7.47 6.05 -3.35
CA SER A 10 8.53 5.39 -2.59
C SER A 10 7.98 4.15 -1.90
N MET A 11 8.77 3.08 -1.85
CA MET A 11 8.36 1.81 -1.29
C MET A 11 9.55 1.07 -0.69
N ALA A 12 9.27 0.30 0.35
CA ALA A 12 10.22 -0.56 1.02
C ALA A 12 9.61 -1.95 1.24
N THR A 13 10.45 -2.99 1.18
CA THR A 13 10.09 -4.33 1.66
C THR A 13 10.87 -4.64 2.93
N VAL A 14 10.38 -5.58 3.74
CA VAL A 14 11.04 -5.90 5.01
C VAL A 14 12.42 -6.57 4.82
N TRP A 15 12.70 -7.14 3.64
CA TRP A 15 13.96 -7.81 3.32
C TRP A 15 14.91 -7.03 2.42
N HIS A 16 14.46 -6.03 1.65
CA HIS A 16 15.33 -5.16 0.84
C HIS A 16 15.47 -3.73 1.39
N GLY A 17 14.71 -3.40 2.43
CA GLY A 17 14.58 -2.01 2.85
C GLY A 17 13.98 -1.19 1.71
N GLN A 18 14.50 0.01 1.50
CA GLN A 18 13.96 0.93 0.50
C GLN A 18 14.28 0.46 -0.93
N VAL A 19 13.25 0.04 -1.65
CA VAL A 19 13.35 -0.37 -3.05
C VAL A 19 13.34 0.87 -3.95
N ASN A 20 12.51 1.87 -3.65
CA ASN A 20 12.39 3.09 -4.44
C ASN A 20 12.18 4.29 -3.50
N PRO A 21 12.91 5.42 -3.62
CA PRO A 21 14.09 5.71 -4.45
C PRO A 21 15.37 4.95 -4.05
N PRO A 22 16.40 4.89 -4.94
CA PRO A 22 16.54 5.64 -6.21
C PRO A 22 15.65 5.14 -7.36
N ARG A 23 15.33 6.04 -8.31
CA ARG A 23 14.53 5.82 -9.53
C ARG A 23 15.43 5.79 -10.78
N PRO A 24 16.19 4.72 -11.03
CA PRO A 24 17.20 4.71 -12.09
C PRO A 24 16.63 4.62 -13.51
N GLY A 25 15.30 4.55 -13.70
CA GLY A 25 14.66 4.44 -15.03
C GLY A 25 14.90 3.10 -15.76
N ARG A 26 15.60 2.15 -15.13
CA ARG A 26 15.88 0.81 -15.66
C ARG A 26 15.22 -0.26 -14.79
N LEU A 27 14.84 -1.38 -15.43
CA LEU A 27 14.34 -2.56 -14.74
C LEU A 27 15.43 -3.12 -13.79
N ARG A 28 15.01 -3.55 -12.60
CA ARG A 28 15.84 -4.32 -11.66
C ARG A 28 15.12 -5.63 -11.38
N GLU A 29 15.86 -6.72 -11.41
CA GLU A 29 15.37 -8.06 -11.10
C GLU A 29 16.25 -8.64 -9.97
N TRP A 30 15.60 -9.29 -9.02
CA TRP A 30 16.26 -10.07 -7.97
C TRP A 30 15.67 -11.47 -7.99
N ARG A 31 16.54 -12.47 -7.81
CA ARG A 31 16.13 -13.87 -7.64
C ARG A 31 16.57 -14.31 -6.26
N TYR A 32 15.63 -14.83 -5.48
CA TYR A 32 15.90 -15.39 -4.17
C TYR A 32 15.90 -16.91 -4.31
N GLY A 33 16.98 -17.54 -3.85
CA GLY A 33 17.13 -19.00 -3.86
C GLY A 33 16.54 -19.64 -2.61
N GLU A 34 16.61 -20.97 -2.57
CA GLU A 34 16.36 -21.74 -1.36
C GLU A 34 17.60 -21.70 -0.44
N GLY A 35 17.41 -21.58 0.87
CA GLY A 35 18.48 -21.53 1.86
C GLY A 35 18.94 -20.11 2.23
N GLU A 36 20.25 -19.83 2.14
CA GLU A 36 20.81 -18.54 2.56
C GLU A 36 20.35 -17.43 1.60
N GLY A 37 19.51 -16.51 2.11
CA GLY A 37 18.86 -15.47 1.30
C GLY A 37 17.42 -15.78 0.88
N GLU A 38 16.84 -16.87 1.37
CA GLU A 38 15.41 -17.15 1.23
C GLU A 38 14.56 -16.07 1.92
N VAL A 39 13.51 -15.61 1.23
CA VAL A 39 12.54 -14.65 1.78
C VAL A 39 11.27 -15.40 2.17
N ALA A 40 11.18 -15.77 3.45
CA ALA A 40 10.01 -16.44 4.02
C ALA A 40 9.20 -15.48 4.91
N LEU A 41 7.89 -15.38 4.66
CA LEU A 41 6.97 -14.57 5.46
C LEU A 41 5.82 -15.43 5.98
N ALA A 42 5.55 -15.33 7.28
CA ALA A 42 4.37 -15.95 7.87
C ALA A 42 3.08 -15.28 7.35
N LYS A 43 1.96 -16.00 7.43
CA LYS A 43 0.65 -15.44 7.09
C LYS A 43 0.36 -14.21 7.94
N GLY A 44 0.09 -13.08 7.30
CA GLY A 44 -0.19 -11.81 7.97
C GLY A 44 1.06 -11.02 8.39
N ALA A 45 2.27 -11.53 8.13
CA ALA A 45 3.50 -10.77 8.35
C ALA A 45 3.58 -9.58 7.38
N GLU A 46 4.16 -8.48 7.85
CA GLU A 46 4.42 -7.32 7.01
C GLU A 46 5.38 -7.69 5.88
N MET A 47 4.98 -7.40 4.64
CA MET A 47 5.79 -7.61 3.44
C MET A 47 6.54 -6.34 3.04
N GLY A 48 5.92 -5.19 3.24
CA GLY A 48 6.44 -3.91 2.80
C GLY A 48 5.44 -2.78 3.00
N ARG A 49 5.89 -1.58 2.68
CA ARG A 49 5.18 -0.32 2.92
C ARG A 49 5.49 0.70 1.85
N PHE A 50 4.56 1.61 1.64
CA PHE A 50 4.81 2.84 0.88
C PHE A 50 5.38 3.92 1.79
N LEU A 51 6.25 4.75 1.23
CA LEU A 51 6.90 5.86 1.92
C LEU A 51 6.47 7.16 1.20
N LEU A 52 6.07 8.17 1.99
CA LEU A 52 5.49 9.46 1.56
C LEU A 52 4.09 9.39 0.91
N GLY A 53 3.12 10.09 1.51
CA GLY A 53 1.72 10.24 1.07
C GLY A 53 0.80 9.10 1.52
N SER A 54 -0.13 9.42 2.42
CA SER A 54 -1.11 8.47 2.98
C SER A 54 -2.27 8.25 2.02
N THR A 55 -2.08 7.37 1.03
CA THR A 55 -3.17 6.89 0.18
C THR A 55 -3.64 5.53 0.68
N VAL A 56 -4.91 5.45 1.06
CA VAL A 56 -5.58 4.18 1.39
C VAL A 56 -6.48 3.82 0.21
N VAL A 57 -6.30 2.62 -0.35
CA VAL A 57 -7.21 2.04 -1.34
C VAL A 57 -8.07 1.00 -0.62
N MET A 58 -9.39 1.21 -0.62
CA MET A 58 -10.35 0.30 0.02
C MET A 58 -11.16 -0.43 -1.05
N LEU A 59 -11.28 -1.74 -0.91
CA LEU A 59 -12.00 -2.63 -1.83
C LEU A 59 -13.09 -3.36 -1.04
N PHE A 60 -14.33 -3.27 -1.54
CA PHE A 60 -15.49 -3.89 -0.92
C PHE A 60 -16.24 -4.76 -1.95
N PRO A 61 -16.94 -5.81 -1.51
CA PRO A 61 -17.93 -6.47 -2.35
C PRO A 61 -18.99 -5.47 -2.84
N ARG A 62 -19.65 -5.81 -3.96
CA ARG A 62 -20.80 -5.02 -4.43
C ARG A 62 -21.82 -4.87 -3.29
N ASP A 63 -22.35 -3.66 -3.12
CA ASP A 63 -23.39 -3.32 -2.15
C ASP A 63 -23.00 -3.51 -0.67
N ALA A 64 -21.70 -3.53 -0.35
CA ALA A 64 -21.23 -3.70 1.05
C ALA A 64 -21.06 -2.38 1.83
N LEU A 65 -21.02 -1.23 1.16
CA LEU A 65 -20.78 0.08 1.76
C LEU A 65 -21.54 1.17 1.01
N ALA A 66 -22.23 2.03 1.76
CA ALA A 66 -22.69 3.35 1.31
C ALA A 66 -21.81 4.42 1.97
N PHE A 67 -21.17 5.27 1.17
CA PHE A 67 -20.37 6.38 1.69
C PHE A 67 -21.26 7.43 2.36
N GLU A 68 -20.78 8.02 3.46
CA GLU A 68 -21.41 9.18 4.08
C GLU A 68 -21.42 10.35 3.06
N PRO A 69 -22.58 10.96 2.73
CA PRO A 69 -22.66 12.03 1.74
C PRO A 69 -21.70 13.21 1.96
N ALA A 70 -21.42 13.56 3.22
CA ALA A 70 -20.45 14.61 3.55
C ALA A 70 -18.99 14.20 3.28
N TRP A 71 -18.70 12.91 3.19
CA TRP A 71 -17.38 12.34 2.94
C TRP A 71 -17.07 12.35 1.43
N ALA A 72 -16.75 13.55 0.93
CA ALA A 72 -16.58 13.84 -0.49
C ALA A 72 -15.11 14.02 -0.92
N PRO A 73 -14.79 13.85 -2.21
CA PRO A 73 -13.45 14.06 -2.75
C PRO A 73 -12.88 15.44 -2.39
N GLY A 74 -11.61 15.48 -1.96
CA GLY A 74 -10.92 16.71 -1.56
C GLY A 74 -11.19 17.15 -0.12
N GLY A 75 -12.09 16.47 0.60
CA GLY A 75 -12.31 16.69 2.02
C GLY A 75 -11.13 16.24 2.89
N ALA A 76 -10.89 16.95 4.00
CA ALA A 76 -9.95 16.50 5.02
C ALA A 76 -10.55 15.31 5.79
N VAL A 77 -9.73 14.29 6.08
CA VAL A 77 -10.15 13.10 6.83
C VAL A 77 -9.74 13.24 8.29
N ARG A 78 -10.64 12.94 9.23
CA ARG A 78 -10.34 12.91 10.68
C ARG A 78 -10.38 11.48 11.23
N MET A 79 -9.46 11.18 12.14
CA MET A 79 -9.48 9.89 12.83
C MET A 79 -10.76 9.75 13.66
N GLY A 80 -11.44 8.62 13.51
CA GLY A 80 -12.73 8.34 14.15
C GLY A 80 -13.95 8.87 13.40
N GLU A 81 -13.74 9.59 12.29
CA GLU A 81 -14.83 10.04 11.42
C GLU A 81 -15.42 8.85 10.63
N PRO A 82 -16.76 8.68 10.61
CA PRO A 82 -17.40 7.70 9.75
C PRO A 82 -17.17 8.02 8.28
N MET A 83 -16.57 7.08 7.54
CA MET A 83 -16.40 7.20 6.08
C MET A 83 -17.66 6.69 5.33
N GLY A 84 -18.44 5.83 5.97
CA GLY A 84 -19.63 5.24 5.40
C GLY A 84 -20.23 4.19 6.32
N PHE A 85 -21.33 3.61 5.86
CA PHE A 85 -22.17 2.69 6.62
C PHE A 85 -22.52 1.48 5.77
N LYS A 86 -22.97 0.41 6.42
CA LYS A 86 -23.62 -0.66 5.70
C LYS A 86 -24.94 -0.11 5.10
N PRO A 87 -25.17 -0.29 3.78
CA PRO A 87 -26.43 0.11 3.16
C PRO A 87 -27.64 -0.63 3.74
#